data_AF-A0A350IC99-F1
#
_entry.id   AF-A0A350IC99-F1
#
_cell.length_a   1.000
_cell.length_b   1.000
_cell.length_c   1.000
_cell.angle_alpha   90.00
_cell.angle_beta   90.00
_cell.angle_gamma   90.00
#
_symmetry.space_group_name_H-M   'P 1'
#
loop_
_entity.id
_entity.type
_entity.pdbx_description
1 polymer ?
#
loop_
_entity_poly.entity_id
_entity_poly.type
_entity_poly.pdbx_seq_one_letter_code
_entity_poly.pdbx_strand_id
1 'polypeptide(L)' 'MNQHGFNLEELDSMMPWEREIYVSLLRQHVKEVNERTKQTKGKMNG' A
#
# COMPACT_ATOMS: atom_id res chain seq x y z
N MET A 1 -9.99 2.72 7.29
CA MET A 1 -8.78 1.94 7.60
C MET A 1 -9.04 0.44 7.37
N ASN A 2 -9.38 0.04 6.15
CA ASN A 2 -9.64 -1.36 5.74
C ASN A 2 -9.37 -1.54 4.23
N GLN A 3 -8.35 -0.88 3.68
CA GLN A 3 -8.10 -0.84 2.22
C GLN A 3 -7.06 -1.85 1.72
N HIS A 4 -6.54 -2.74 2.57
CA HIS A 4 -5.45 -3.65 2.18
C HIS A 4 -5.70 -5.08 2.69
N GLY A 5 -6.81 -5.68 2.25
CA GLY A 5 -7.24 -7.01 2.71
C GLY A 5 -7.84 -7.90 1.62
N PHE A 6 -7.71 -7.57 0.35
CA PHE A 6 -8.14 -8.46 -0.73
C PHE A 6 -7.19 -9.63 -0.87
N ASN A 7 -7.74 -10.82 -0.99
CA ASN A 7 -6.98 -12.02 -1.33
C ASN A 7 -6.67 -12.06 -2.84
N LEU A 8 -5.77 -12.96 -3.25
CA LEU A 8 -5.32 -13.02 -4.65
C LEU A 8 -6.47 -13.36 -5.62
N GLU A 9 -7.43 -14.18 -5.19
CA GLU A 9 -8.57 -14.62 -6.02
C GLU A 9 -9.59 -13.49 -6.24
N GLU A 10 -9.77 -12.63 -5.24
CA GLU A 10 -10.57 -11.41 -5.32
C GLU A 10 -9.93 -10.40 -6.28
N LEU A 11 -8.60 -10.26 -6.26
CA LEU A 11 -7.87 -9.39 -7.19
C LEU A 11 -7.91 -9.89 -8.64
N ASP A 12 -7.92 -11.21 -8.84
CA ASP A 12 -8.06 -11.82 -10.18
C ASP A 12 -9.49 -11.69 -10.72
N SER A 13 -10.48 -11.67 -9.83
CA SER A 13 -11.90 -11.47 -10.17
C SER A 13 -12.25 -10.00 -10.43
N MET A 14 -11.37 -9.05 -10.11
CA MET A 14 -11.60 -7.62 -10.37
C MET A 14 -11.49 -7.29 -11.85
N MET A 15 -12.28 -6.30 -12.28
CA MET A 15 -12.11 -5.76 -13.62
C MET A 15 -10.69 -5.16 -13.77
N PRO A 16 -10.07 -5.23 -14.96
CA PRO A 16 -8.69 -4.76 -15.16
C PRO A 16 -8.45 -3.33 -14.66
N TRP A 17 -9.43 -2.44 -14.85
CA TRP A 17 -9.34 -1.04 -14.43
C TRP A 17 -9.44 -0.87 -12.90
N GLU A 18 -10.24 -1.69 -12.19
CA GLU A 18 -10.34 -1.66 -10.73
C GLU A 18 -9.03 -2.10 -10.08
N ARG A 19 -8.39 -3.13 -10.67
CA ARG A 19 -7.07 -3.59 -10.24
C ARG A 19 -6.02 -2.50 -10.41
N GLU A 20 -6.04 -1.74 -11.50
CA GLU A 20 -5.10 -0.61 -11.71
C GLU A 20 -5.26 0.49 -10.66
N ILE A 21 -6.51 0.83 -10.29
CA ILE A 21 -6.79 1.78 -9.21
C ILE A 21 -6.29 1.23 -7.88
N TYR A 22 -6.59 -0.03 -7.56
CA TYR A 22 -6.14 -0.67 -6.33
C TYR A 22 -4.62 -0.68 -6.21
N VAL A 23 -3.90 -1.09 -7.25
CA VAL A 23 -2.43 -1.11 -7.29
C VAL A 23 -1.87 0.30 -7.10
N SER A 24 -2.51 1.32 -7.69
CA SER A 24 -2.09 2.72 -7.53
C SER A 24 -2.22 3.19 -6.08
N LEU A 25 -3.34 2.89 -5.42
CA LEU A 25 -3.55 3.20 -4.00
C LEU A 25 -2.58 2.43 -3.10
N LEU A 26 -2.34 1.15 -3.39
CA LEU A 26 -1.39 0.33 -2.65
C LEU A 26 0.04 0.87 -2.75
N ARG A 27 0.47 1.29 -3.93
CA ARG A 27 1.79 1.92 -4.14
C ARG A 27 1.95 3.18 -3.30
N GLN A 28 0.92 4.02 -3.25
CA GLN A 28 0.91 5.22 -2.42
C GLN A 28 1.03 4.88 -0.93
N HIS A 29 0.25 3.91 -0.45
CA HIS A 29 0.32 3.45 0.93
C HIS A 29 1.72 2.93 1.32
N VAL A 30 2.32 2.08 0.48
CA VAL A 30 3.68 1.54 0.73
C VAL A 30 4.71 2.66 0.81
N LYS A 31 4.60 3.69 -0.04
CA LYS A 31 5.49 4.85 0.00
C LYS A 31 5.38 5.59 1.34
N GLU A 32 4.16 5.90 1.79
CA GLU A 32 3.92 6.60 3.05
C GLU A 32 4.43 5.81 4.27
N VAL A 33 4.20 4.49 4.28
CA VAL A 33 4.71 3.62 5.35
C VAL A 33 6.24 3.63 5.38
N ASN A 34 6.90 3.51 4.23
CA ASN A 34 8.36 3.56 4.13
C ASN A 34 8.92 4.91 4.60
N GLU A 35 8.29 6.01 4.21
CA GLU A 35 8.69 7.36 4.63
C GLU A 35 8.55 7.52 6.14
N ARG A 36 7.43 7.08 6.73
CA ARG A 36 7.22 7.07 8.19
C ARG A 36 8.29 6.24 8.90
N THR A 37 8.58 5.03 8.42
CA THR A 37 9.63 4.17 8.99
C THR A 37 11.02 4.79 8.89
N LYS A 38 11.33 5.49 7.80
CA LYS A 38 12.59 6.23 7.66
C LYS A 38 12.68 7.38 8.67
N GLN A 39 11.60 8.14 8.85
CA GLN A 39 11.55 9.23 9.83
C GLN A 39 11.71 8.74 11.27
N THR A 40 11.10 7.62 11.63
CA THR A 40 11.24 7.04 12.98
C THR A 40 12.64 6.47 13.21
N LYS A 41 13.23 5.78 12.23
CA LYS A 41 14.61 5.26 12.33
C LYS A 41 15.67 6.37 12.34
N GLY A 42 15.46 7.46 11.60
CA GLY A 42 16.37 8.60 11.59
C GLY A 42 16.39 9.39 12.91
N LYS A 43 15.26 9.46 13.62
CA LYS A 43 15.15 10.13 14.93
C LYS A 43 15.74 9.34 16.09
N MET A 44 15.92 8.03 15.96
CA MET A 44 16.43 7.16 17.03
C MET A 44 17.96 7.09 17.08
N ASN A 45 18.64 7.60 16.06
CA ASN A 45 20.10 7.56 15.91
C ASN A 45 20.76 8.96 16.01
N GLY A 46 20.06 9.96 16.53
CA GLY A 46 20.53 11.35 16.66
C GLY A 46 20.47 11.85 18.10
#